data_AF-A0A2N2T875-F1
#
_entry.id   AF-A0A2N2T875-F1
#
_cell.length_a   1.000
_cell.length_b   1.000
_cell.length_c   1.000
_cell.angle_alpha   90.00
_cell.angle_beta   90.00
_cell.angle_gamma   90.00
#
_symmetry.space_group_name_H-M   'P 1'
#
loop_
_entity.id
_entity.type
_entity.pdbx_description
1 polymer ?
#
loop_
_entity_poly.entity_id
_entity_poly.type
_entity_poly.pdbx_seq_one_letter_code
_entity_poly.pdbx_strand_id
1 'polypeptide(L)' 'QYLDGQTITEPLLNHIEVAIRAYDPCLSCATHALGQMPLAVTLRNASGEVLDHVHRSSSGDTVRGTRPHSAEAAQ' A
#
# COMPACT_ATOMS: atom_id res chain seq x y z
N GLN A 1 -9.93 -14.94 3.96
CA GLN A 1 -9.01 -14.91 2.81
C GLN A 1 -9.02 -13.47 2.30
N TYR A 2 -7.90 -12.73 2.42
CA TYR A 2 -7.86 -11.26 2.25
C TYR A 2 -7.21 -10.79 0.94
N LEU A 3 -6.74 -11.73 0.12
CA LEU A 3 -6.21 -11.49 -1.23
C LEU A 3 -6.79 -12.56 -2.17
N ASP A 4 -7.47 -12.12 -3.22
CA ASP A 4 -7.87 -12.97 -4.36
C ASP A 4 -6.73 -13.12 -5.40
N GLY A 5 -5.52 -12.65 -5.04
CA GLY A 5 -4.29 -12.81 -5.81
C GLY A 5 -4.13 -11.86 -7.01
N GLN A 6 -5.16 -11.09 -7.37
CA GLN A 6 -5.14 -10.23 -8.57
C GLN A 6 -5.41 -8.75 -8.29
N THR A 7 -6.07 -8.41 -7.18
CA THR A 7 -6.49 -7.03 -6.90
C THR A 7 -6.22 -6.66 -5.45
N ILE A 8 -5.59 -5.52 -5.24
CA ILE A 8 -5.44 -4.86 -3.95
C ILE A 8 -6.80 -4.24 -3.59
N THR A 9 -7.38 -4.69 -2.49
CA THR A 9 -8.69 -4.24 -2.01
C THR A 9 -8.56 -3.24 -0.88
N GLU A 10 -9.61 -2.46 -0.67
CA GLU A 10 -9.72 -1.50 0.44
C GLU A 10 -9.55 -2.15 1.83
N PRO A 11 -10.21 -3.29 2.15
CA PRO A 11 -9.96 -4.00 3.42
C PRO A 11 -8.52 -4.47 3.60
N LEU A 12 -7.84 -4.83 2.50
CA LEU A 12 -6.43 -5.23 2.55
C LEU A 12 -5.51 -4.05 2.86
N LEU A 13 -5.73 -2.89 2.24
CA LEU A 13 -4.98 -1.67 2.55
C LEU A 13 -5.11 -1.30 4.03
N ASN A 14 -6.33 -1.33 4.56
CA ASN A 14 -6.59 -1.06 5.98
C ASN A 14 -5.88 -2.08 6.89
N HIS A 15 -5.84 -3.36 6.51
CA HIS A 15 -5.13 -4.38 7.28
C HIS A 15 -3.61 -4.16 7.27
N ILE A 16 -3.05 -3.75 6.13
CA ILE A 16 -1.62 -3.38 6.00
C ILE A 16 -1.30 -2.19 6.92
N GLU A 17 -2.15 -1.16 6.96
CA GLU A 17 -1.96 -0.03 7.87
C GLU A 17 -1.93 -0.46 9.34
N VAL A 18 -2.87 -1.32 9.75
CA VAL A 18 -2.92 -1.84 11.12
C VAL A 18 -1.66 -2.65 11.45
N ALA A 19 -1.19 -3.48 10.52
CA ALA A 19 0.05 -4.23 10.69
C ALA A 19 1.25 -3.30 10.85
N ILE A 20 1.42 -2.30 9.97
CA ILE A 20 2.53 -1.33 10.08
C ILE A 20 2.50 -0.62 11.44
N ARG A 21 1.33 -0.17 11.90
CA ARG A 21 1.19 0.48 13.21
C ARG A 21 1.54 -0.42 14.39
N ALA A 22 1.24 -1.72 14.29
CA ALA A 22 1.55 -2.70 15.32
C ALA A 22 3.05 -3.03 15.38
N TYR A 23 3.74 -3.05 14.23
CA TYR A 23 5.17 -3.38 14.16
C TYR A 23 6.10 -2.16 14.34
N ASP A 24 5.67 -0.96 13.94
CA ASP A 24 6.43 0.27 14.14
C ASP A 24 5.55 1.40 14.75
N PRO A 25 5.55 1.51 16.09
CA PRO A 25 4.80 2.57 16.77
C PRO A 25 5.38 3.97 16.50
N CYS A 26 6.66 4.10 16.10
CA CYS A 26 7.27 5.39 15.79
C CYS A 26 6.72 5.98 14.48
N LEU A 27 6.47 5.15 13.47
CA LEU A 27 5.77 5.54 12.25
C LEU A 27 4.30 5.92 12.49
N SER A 28 3.67 5.32 13.52
CA SER A 28 2.30 5.69 13.93
C SER A 28 2.24 7.11 14.49
N CYS A 29 3.24 7.51 15.28
CA CYS A 29 3.32 8.87 15.84
C CYS A 29 3.61 9.94 14.77
N ALA A 30 4.41 9.61 13.75
CA ALA A 30 4.69 10.52 12.63
C ALA A 30 3.47 10.72 11.72
N THR A 31 2.64 9.69 11.56
CA THR A 31 1.43 9.74 10.71
C THR A 31 0.19 10.25 11.44
N HIS A 32 0.19 10.30 12.78
CA HIS A 32 -0.92 10.83 13.58
C HIS A 32 -1.28 12.28 13.19
N ALA A 33 -0.28 13.14 12.96
CA ALA A 33 -0.51 14.53 12.55
C ALA A 33 -1.00 14.68 11.10
N LEU A 34 -0.77 13.66 10.25
CA LEU A 34 -1.14 13.64 8.84
C LEU A 34 -2.53 13.00 8.60
N GLY A 35 -3.12 12.38 9.63
CA GLY A 35 -4.46 11.79 9.58
C GLY A 35 -4.48 10.35 9.07
N GLN A 36 -4.00 10.11 7.84
CA GLN A 36 -3.92 8.77 7.24
C GLN A 36 -2.47 8.41 6.89
N MET A 37 -2.19 7.11 6.82
CA MET A 37 -0.89 6.60 6.39
C MET A 37 -0.84 6.57 4.86
N PRO A 38 -0.03 7.41 4.20
CA PRO A 38 0.15 7.30 2.76
C PRO A 38 0.82 5.98 2.42
N LEU A 39 0.27 5.24 1.45
CA LEU A 39 0.75 3.91 1.07
C LEU A 39 0.88 3.81 -0.45
N ALA A 40 1.97 3.21 -0.92
CA ALA A 40 2.12 2.75 -2.29
C ALA A 40 2.30 1.23 -2.25
N VAL A 41 1.34 0.48 -2.81
CA VAL A 41 1.34 -0.98 -2.76
C VAL A 41 1.36 -1.53 -4.18
N THR A 42 2.36 -2.36 -4.48
CA THR A 42 2.52 -3.06 -5.75
C THR A 42 2.30 -4.54 -5.53
N LEU A 43 1.32 -5.12 -6.23
CA LEU A 43 1.08 -6.56 -6.25
C LEU A 43 1.86 -7.18 -7.41
N ARG A 44 2.72 -8.14 -7.11
CA ARG A 44 3.51 -8.87 -8.10
C ARG A 44 3.16 -10.36 -8.08
N ASN A 45 3.15 -10.99 -9.24
CA ASN A 45 3.01 -12.45 -9.33
C ASN A 45 4.35 -13.16 -9.03
N ALA A 46 4.32 -14.49 -9.02
CA ALA A 46 5.52 -15.30 -8.79
C ALA A 46 6.61 -15.10 -9.86
N SER A 47 6.24 -14.66 -11.06
CA SER A 47 7.17 -14.30 -12.15
C SER A 47 7.71 -12.87 -12.03
N GLY A 48 7.27 -12.10 -11.03
CA GLY A 48 7.68 -10.72 -10.80
C GLY A 48 6.93 -9.68 -11.63
N GLU A 49 5.90 -10.06 -12.38
CA GLU A 49 5.07 -9.13 -13.14
C GLU A 49 4.11 -8.39 -12.22
N VAL A 50 3.93 -7.09 -12.45
CA VAL A 50 2.99 -6.26 -11.69
C VAL A 50 1.56 -6.60 -12.12
N LEU A 51 0.79 -7.16 -11.20
CA LEU A 51 -0.63 -7.44 -11.38
C LEU A 51 -1.48 -6.21 -11.09
N ASP A 52 -1.07 -5.42 -10.09
CA ASP A 52 -1.85 -4.29 -9.62
C ASP A 52 -0.96 -3.29 -8.87
N HIS A 53 -1.35 -2.03 -8.90
CA HIS A 53 -0.66 -0.99 -8.14
C HIS A 53 -1.65 0.07 -7.68
N VAL A 54 -1.59 0.35 -6.37
CA VAL A 54 -2.52 1.24 -5.69
C VAL A 54 -1.73 2.22 -4.82
N HIS A 55 -2.08 3.50 -4.95
CA HIS A 55 -1.55 4.59 -4.17
C HIS A 55 -2.67 5.21 -3.31
N ARG A 56 -2.48 5.22 -1.99
CA ARG A 56 -3.32 5.91 -1.02
C ARG A 56 -2.59 7.17 -0.55
N SER A 57 -3.25 8.32 -0.73
CA SER A 57 -2.77 9.59 -0.21
C SER A 57 -3.03 9.74 1.29
N SER A 58 -2.39 10.71 1.94
CA SER A 58 -2.67 11.07 3.34
C SER A 58 -4.07 11.66 3.55
N SER A 59 -4.77 12.03 2.48
CA SER A 59 -6.18 12.47 2.53
C SER A 59 -7.17 11.29 2.55
N GLY A 60 -6.69 10.06 2.32
CA GLY A 60 -7.53 8.86 2.17
C GLY A 60 -7.93 8.56 0.72
N ASP A 61 -7.68 9.48 -0.22
CA ASP A 61 -7.95 9.24 -1.65
C ASP A 61 -7.07 8.11 -2.18
N THR A 62 -7.69 7.16 -2.88
CA THR A 62 -7.03 5.99 -3.43
C THR A 62 -7.04 6.06 -4.95
N VAL A 63 -5.84 6.06 -5.55
CA VAL A 63 -5.62 6.08 -7.00
C VAL A 63 -5.03 4.74 -7.43
N ARG A 64 -5.63 4.14 -8.45
CA ARG A 64 -5.18 2.89 -9.06
C ARG A 64 -4.58 3.17 -10.44
N GLY A 65 -3.41 2.62 -10.72
CA GLY A 65 -2.76 2.84 -12.02
C GLY A 65 -1.57 1.91 -12.25
N THR A 66 -1.32 1.56 -13.50
CA THR A 66 -0.35 0.53 -13.94
C THR A 66 1.12 0.94 -13.89
N ARG A 67 1.47 2.07 -13.28
CA ARG A 67 2.86 2.52 -13.18
C ARG A 67 3.34 2.41 -11.74
N PRO A 68 4.23 1.44 -11.42
CA PRO A 68 4.86 1.39 -10.11
C PRO A 68 5.63 2.69 -9.85
N HIS A 69 5.81 3.00 -8.57
CA HIS A 69 6.56 4.18 -8.15
C HIS A 69 7.96 4.15 -8.78
N SER A 70 8.45 5.28 -9.30
CA SER A 70 9.70 5.36 -10.08
C SER A 70 10.97 4.87 -9.36
N ALA A 71 10.87 4.63 -8.05
CA ALA A 71 11.91 4.00 -7.23
C ALA A 71 12.02 2.47 -7.41
N GLU A 72 10.99 1.78 -7.93
CA GLU A 72 10.99 0.32 -8.12
C GLU A 72 11.65 -0.12 -9.45
N ALA A 73 11.99 0.80 -10.36
CA ALA A 73 12.64 0.47 -11.64
C ALA A 73 14.13 0.04 -11.51
N ALA A 74 14.66 -0.05 -10.29
CA ALA A 74 16.08 -0.24 -10.00
C ALA A 74 16.41 -1.45 -9.10
N GLN A 75 15.46 -2.38 -8.88
CA GLN A 75 15.70 -3.61 -8.09
C GLN A 75 15.93 -4.84 -8.98
#